data_AF-F2LSH9-F1
#
_entry.id   AF-F2LSH9-F1
#
_cell.length_a   1.000
_cell.length_b   1.000
_cell.length_c   1.000
_cell.angle_alpha   90.00
_cell.angle_beta   90.00
_cell.angle_gamma   90.00
#
_symmetry.space_group_name_H-M   'P 1'
#
loop_
_entity.id
_entity.type
_entity.pdbx_description
1 polymer ?
#
loop_
_entity_poly.entity_id
_entity_poly.type
_entity_poly.pdbx_seq_one_letter_code
_entity_poly.pdbx_strand_id
1 'polypeptide(L)'
;MMRSQYQQQGLPFTDEQAGVAVQNMRTQMAKFSGSIMGMRMGGAASAMPVAQAVPVASAAPTGSGFPNGTSATSEAQIGAQFAAFSSKNGPVDIEYRSDGFVVNGQVYVDPEGRISGCAYDVMTGDIGYAVSAPSSVEIKLTRGGTSVQPLQIATATQMPDGSWQVATTSGKIMNGTGFAVLPDGVLVSRGTVAFRYTPGKGISNITVPKGYVLAAFQHGNVGATGYVLLEKSYANQQASQGDDLMGDIRSLGSIVGIGKKEDYALMNTSTGQLYSFNVDIEGKQGSLFTRDNGQNMQHYFWRIYWLDTPSGPIAVSLEDGQRHVYITDLNTGKKVVAFSRSLGVSDLSVKQANDGTVSLSVRLGFDRGNVADASAFLQENKDVKETQNLSDSSKS
;
A
#
# COMPACT_ATOMS: atom_id res chain seq x y z
N MET A 1 -9.71 20.79 -6.71
CA MET A 1 -11.02 21.47 -6.54
C MET A 1 -11.00 22.55 -5.47
N MET A 2 -10.53 22.29 -4.24
CA MET A 2 -10.45 23.35 -3.22
C MET A 2 -9.40 24.43 -3.54
N ARG A 3 -8.16 24.08 -3.88
CA ARG A 3 -7.13 25.07 -4.23
C ARG A 3 -7.49 25.90 -5.47
N SER A 4 -8.15 25.29 -6.46
CA SER A 4 -8.69 25.98 -7.63
C SER A 4 -9.86 26.92 -7.30
N GLN A 5 -10.71 26.58 -6.32
CA GLN A 5 -11.75 27.48 -5.83
C GLN A 5 -11.17 28.65 -5.02
N TYR A 6 -10.15 28.39 -4.19
CA TYR A 6 -9.44 29.44 -3.44
C TYR A 6 -8.66 30.38 -4.36
N GLN A 7 -7.98 29.83 -5.39
CA GLN A 7 -7.32 30.63 -6.43
C GLN A 7 -8.31 31.44 -7.28
N GLN A 8 -9.50 30.90 -7.58
CA GLN A 8 -10.59 31.65 -8.23
C GLN A 8 -11.15 32.78 -7.34
N GLN A 9 -10.97 32.67 -6.02
CA GLN A 9 -11.37 33.69 -5.05
C GLN A 9 -10.19 34.61 -4.63
N GLY A 10 -9.01 34.44 -5.23
CA GLY A 10 -7.81 35.23 -4.89
C GLY A 10 -7.26 34.98 -3.48
N LEU A 11 -7.67 33.88 -2.84
CA LEU A 11 -7.28 33.52 -1.48
C LEU A 11 -6.15 32.46 -1.50
N PRO A 12 -5.10 32.59 -0.68
CA PRO A 12 -4.09 31.56 -0.54
C PRO A 12 -4.70 30.35 0.19
N PHE A 13 -4.60 29.17 -0.42
CA PHE A 13 -4.89 27.90 0.26
C PHE A 13 -3.70 27.55 1.14
N THR A 14 -3.85 27.71 2.45
CA THR A 14 -2.77 27.54 3.44
C THR A 14 -2.55 26.08 3.80
N ASP A 15 -1.35 25.74 4.29
CA ASP A 15 -1.02 24.38 4.72
C ASP A 15 -1.91 23.91 5.90
N GLU A 16 -2.40 24.84 6.71
CA GLU A 16 -3.38 24.59 7.78
C GLU A 16 -4.74 24.12 7.23
N GLN A 17 -5.23 24.77 6.16
CA GLN A 17 -6.47 24.36 5.48
C GLN A 17 -6.31 23.00 4.78
N ALA A 18 -5.11 22.70 4.27
CA ALA A 18 -4.78 21.38 3.76
C ALA A 18 -4.82 20.32 4.89
N GLY A 19 -4.30 20.63 6.08
CA GLY A 19 -4.30 19.71 7.22
C GLY A 19 -5.66 19.37 7.77
N VAL A 20 -6.54 20.36 7.96
CA VAL A 20 -7.92 20.13 8.41
C VAL A 20 -8.70 19.30 7.38
N ALA A 21 -8.50 19.58 6.09
CA ALA A 21 -9.10 18.78 5.02
C ALA A 21 -8.62 17.32 5.05
N VAL A 22 -7.32 17.09 5.22
CA VAL A 22 -6.73 15.74 5.27
C VAL A 22 -7.17 14.96 6.50
N GLN A 23 -7.30 15.61 7.65
CA GLN A 23 -7.76 14.95 8.87
C GLN A 23 -9.23 14.56 8.79
N ASN A 24 -10.10 15.49 8.38
CA ASN A 24 -11.52 15.22 8.16
C ASN A 24 -11.73 14.13 7.10
N MET A 25 -10.91 14.13 6.05
CA MET A 25 -10.87 13.07 5.05
C MET A 25 -10.51 11.71 5.63
N ARG A 26 -9.47 11.61 6.47
CA ARG A 26 -9.11 10.33 7.08
C ARG A 26 -10.24 9.79 7.95
N THR A 27 -10.87 10.66 8.73
CA THR A 27 -12.02 10.28 9.54
C THR A 27 -13.20 9.84 8.67
N GLN A 28 -13.45 10.50 7.53
CA GLN A 28 -14.48 10.07 6.57
C GLN A 28 -14.11 8.75 5.87
N MET A 29 -12.87 8.58 5.42
CA MET A 29 -12.39 7.35 4.80
C MET A 29 -12.46 6.17 5.77
N ALA A 30 -12.06 6.36 7.04
CA ALA A 30 -12.19 5.34 8.08
C ALA A 30 -13.66 4.97 8.37
N LYS A 31 -14.59 5.93 8.24
CA LYS A 31 -16.05 5.69 8.38
C LYS A 31 -16.66 5.02 7.13
N PHE A 32 -16.24 5.40 5.93
CA PHE A 32 -16.70 4.83 4.65
C PHE A 32 -16.08 3.45 4.37
N SER A 33 -14.88 3.18 4.90
CA SER A 33 -14.20 1.88 4.87
C SER A 33 -14.67 0.93 5.98
N GLY A 34 -15.68 1.34 6.77
CA GLY A 34 -16.23 0.66 7.94
C GLY A 34 -16.97 -0.65 7.66
N SER A 35 -16.53 -1.47 6.72
CA SER A 35 -17.08 -2.80 6.49
C SER A 35 -16.10 -3.68 5.71
N ILE A 36 -14.92 -3.96 6.30
CA ILE A 36 -13.89 -4.95 5.84
C ILE A 36 -12.65 -4.35 5.12
N MET A 37 -12.31 -3.07 5.30
CA MET A 37 -11.20 -2.41 4.58
C MET A 37 -10.24 -1.66 5.50
N GLY A 38 -9.40 -2.38 6.23
CA GLY A 38 -8.09 -1.82 6.55
C GLY A 38 -7.25 -1.72 5.26
N MET A 39 -6.24 -0.83 5.25
CA MET A 39 -5.40 -0.45 4.09
C MET A 39 -5.55 -1.36 2.85
N ARG A 40 -6.17 -0.87 1.75
CA ARG A 40 -6.25 -1.68 0.54
C ARG A 40 -4.86 -1.79 -0.07
N MET A 41 -4.37 -3.02 -0.20
CA MET A 41 -3.12 -3.37 -0.88
C MET A 41 -3.39 -3.59 -2.38
N GLY A 42 -2.53 -3.06 -3.24
CA GLY A 42 -2.58 -3.26 -4.68
C GLY A 42 -1.91 -4.58 -5.06
N GLY A 43 -2.49 -5.21 -6.08
CA GLY A 43 -2.37 -6.63 -6.43
C GLY A 43 -3.70 -7.12 -7.02
N ALA A 44 -4.81 -6.53 -6.60
CA ALA A 44 -6.13 -6.74 -7.18
C ALA A 44 -6.78 -5.41 -7.60
N ALA A 45 -7.16 -5.27 -8.87
CA ALA A 45 -8.10 -4.23 -9.28
C ALA A 45 -9.48 -4.56 -8.68
N SER A 46 -9.97 -3.77 -7.72
CA SER A 46 -11.34 -3.92 -7.22
C SER A 46 -12.30 -2.98 -7.95
N ALA A 47 -13.23 -3.54 -8.74
CA ALA A 47 -14.57 -2.96 -8.83
C ALA A 47 -15.34 -3.36 -7.55
N MET A 48 -16.08 -2.41 -6.97
CA MET A 48 -16.92 -2.66 -5.78
C MET A 48 -18.29 -3.21 -6.18
N PRO A 49 -18.86 -4.19 -5.48
CA PRO A 49 -20.31 -4.32 -5.35
C PRO A 49 -20.78 -3.69 -4.02
N VAL A 50 -21.83 -2.89 -4.10
CA VAL A 50 -22.55 -2.32 -2.97
C VAL A 50 -23.49 -3.40 -2.43
N ALA A 51 -23.29 -3.87 -1.19
CA ALA A 51 -24.26 -4.72 -0.50
C ALA A 51 -25.14 -3.86 0.42
N GLN A 52 -26.45 -3.90 0.19
CA GLN A 52 -27.46 -3.26 1.04
C GLN A 52 -27.56 -4.00 2.38
N ALA A 53 -27.57 -3.25 3.48
CA ALA A 53 -27.74 -3.78 4.83
C ALA A 53 -29.21 -4.18 5.08
N VAL A 54 -29.43 -5.37 5.63
CA VAL A 54 -30.69 -5.79 6.26
C VAL A 54 -30.50 -5.67 7.78
N PRO A 55 -31.44 -5.09 8.55
CA PRO A 55 -31.28 -4.95 9.99
C PRO A 55 -31.58 -6.26 10.70
N VAL A 56 -30.75 -6.67 11.65
CA VAL A 56 -31.06 -7.77 12.58
C VAL A 56 -31.00 -7.26 14.02
N ALA A 57 -32.05 -7.61 14.77
CA ALA A 57 -32.35 -7.15 16.11
C ALA A 57 -31.31 -7.58 17.17
N SER A 58 -31.17 -6.71 18.17
CA SER A 58 -30.33 -6.88 19.36
C SER A 58 -30.83 -8.01 20.28
N ALA A 59 -29.94 -8.93 20.64
CA ALA A 59 -30.10 -9.77 21.83
C ALA A 59 -28.93 -9.52 22.79
N ALA A 60 -29.26 -9.22 24.06
CA ALA A 60 -28.31 -8.94 25.12
C ALA A 60 -27.61 -10.21 25.63
N PRO A 61 -26.37 -10.14 26.17
CA PRO A 61 -25.67 -11.29 26.70
C PRO A 61 -26.05 -11.54 28.17
N THR A 62 -26.60 -12.73 28.46
CA THR A 62 -26.58 -13.32 29.80
C THR A 62 -25.26 -14.07 29.98
N GLY A 63 -24.46 -13.66 30.96
CA GLY A 63 -23.17 -14.27 31.26
C GLY A 63 -23.29 -15.64 31.92
N SER A 64 -22.27 -16.49 31.72
CA SER A 64 -21.69 -17.38 32.74
C SER A 64 -20.58 -18.25 32.15
N GLY A 65 -19.44 -18.31 32.85
CA GLY A 65 -18.47 -19.41 32.78
C GLY A 65 -17.30 -19.21 31.81
N PHE A 66 -16.14 -18.83 32.34
CA PHE A 66 -14.85 -19.08 31.69
C PHE A 66 -14.33 -20.46 32.14
N PRO A 67 -14.20 -21.45 31.24
CA PRO A 67 -13.20 -22.49 31.41
C PRO A 67 -11.86 -22.01 30.84
N ASN A 68 -10.86 -21.99 31.72
CA ASN A 68 -9.44 -21.83 31.40
C ASN A 68 -8.96 -22.90 30.41
N GLY A 69 -8.11 -22.51 29.45
CA GLY A 69 -7.05 -23.38 28.93
C GLY A 69 -7.23 -24.00 27.55
N THR A 70 -7.46 -23.22 26.49
CA THR A 70 -6.92 -23.56 25.17
C THR A 70 -5.48 -23.10 25.11
N SER A 71 -4.52 -24.02 25.11
CA SER A 71 -3.11 -23.70 24.90
C SER A 71 -2.98 -23.04 23.52
N ALA A 72 -2.75 -21.72 23.49
CA ALA A 72 -2.44 -21.02 22.25
C ALA A 72 -1.28 -21.74 21.54
N THR A 73 -1.39 -21.93 20.22
CA THR A 73 -0.30 -22.51 19.43
C THR A 73 0.93 -21.64 19.60
N SER A 74 2.06 -22.22 19.98
CA SER A 74 3.27 -21.42 20.20
C SER A 74 3.72 -20.71 18.92
N GLU A 75 4.37 -19.56 19.05
CA GLU A 75 4.91 -18.81 17.89
C GLU A 75 5.84 -19.68 17.02
N ALA A 76 6.64 -20.54 17.65
CA ALA A 76 7.53 -21.46 16.94
C ALA A 76 6.76 -22.50 16.11
N GLN A 77 5.64 -23.00 16.61
CA GLN A 77 4.79 -23.94 15.88
C GLN A 77 4.12 -23.27 14.67
N ILE A 78 3.59 -22.06 14.84
CA ILE A 78 3.01 -21.28 13.73
C ILE A 78 4.07 -20.98 12.66
N GLY A 79 5.28 -20.59 13.08
CA GLY A 79 6.42 -20.40 12.17
C GLY A 79 6.81 -21.67 11.42
N ALA A 80 6.85 -22.81 12.10
CA ALA A 80 7.16 -24.10 11.47
C ALA A 80 6.09 -24.53 10.45
N GLN A 81 4.81 -24.28 10.74
CA GLN A 81 3.71 -24.55 9.80
C GLN A 81 3.81 -23.68 8.55
N PHE A 82 4.12 -22.39 8.71
CA PHE A 82 4.34 -21.50 7.57
C PHE A 82 5.57 -21.91 6.74
N ALA A 83 6.68 -22.24 7.40
CA ALA A 83 7.90 -22.71 6.73
C ALA A 83 7.72 -24.07 6.04
N ALA A 84 6.74 -24.88 6.45
CA ALA A 84 6.42 -26.17 5.84
C ALA A 84 5.63 -26.04 4.52
N PHE A 85 5.20 -24.83 4.14
CA PHE A 85 4.62 -24.62 2.82
C PHE A 85 5.67 -24.97 1.75
N SER A 86 5.30 -25.89 0.85
CA SER A 86 6.19 -26.31 -0.24
C SER A 86 6.62 -25.11 -1.08
N SER A 87 7.85 -25.05 -1.55
CA SER A 87 8.27 -24.01 -2.49
C SER A 87 7.37 -24.04 -3.74
N LYS A 88 7.10 -22.87 -4.33
CA LYS A 88 6.32 -22.81 -5.57
C LYS A 88 7.01 -23.65 -6.65
N ASN A 89 6.23 -24.41 -7.42
CA ASN A 89 6.74 -25.19 -8.54
C ASN A 89 6.47 -24.44 -9.85
N GLY A 90 7.41 -23.57 -10.23
CA GLY A 90 7.30 -22.71 -11.41
C GLY A 90 6.49 -21.42 -11.17
N PRO A 91 6.15 -20.70 -12.25
CA PRO A 91 5.36 -19.48 -12.16
C PRO A 91 3.95 -19.75 -11.62
N VAL A 92 3.45 -18.83 -10.79
CA VAL A 92 2.09 -18.90 -10.22
C VAL A 92 1.30 -17.71 -10.74
N ASP A 93 0.21 -18.00 -11.44
CA ASP A 93 -0.74 -16.99 -11.87
C ASP A 93 -1.83 -16.81 -10.81
N ILE A 94 -2.09 -15.57 -10.41
CA ILE A 94 -3.01 -15.24 -9.33
C ILE A 94 -3.92 -14.11 -9.80
N GLU A 95 -5.22 -14.36 -9.82
CA GLU A 95 -6.23 -13.37 -10.16
C GLU A 95 -7.23 -13.18 -9.02
N TYR A 96 -7.60 -11.94 -8.74
CA TYR A 96 -8.61 -11.66 -7.72
C TYR A 96 -10.03 -11.97 -8.21
N ARG A 97 -10.89 -12.38 -7.27
CA ARG A 97 -12.33 -12.49 -7.47
C ARG A 97 -13.08 -11.77 -6.35
N SER A 98 -14.33 -11.39 -6.61
CA SER A 98 -15.20 -10.80 -5.60
C SER A 98 -15.39 -11.68 -4.36
N ASP A 99 -15.24 -12.99 -4.51
CA ASP A 99 -15.18 -13.96 -3.42
C ASP A 99 -14.07 -14.95 -3.75
N GLY A 100 -12.90 -14.72 -3.15
CA GLY A 100 -11.72 -15.54 -3.33
C GLY A 100 -10.77 -15.05 -4.40
N PHE A 101 -10.05 -15.99 -4.99
CA PHE A 101 -9.04 -15.74 -6.02
C PHE A 101 -8.91 -16.97 -6.92
N VAL A 102 -8.27 -16.80 -8.07
CA VAL A 102 -7.92 -17.88 -8.98
C VAL A 102 -6.42 -18.11 -8.85
N VAL A 103 -6.00 -19.36 -8.70
CA VAL A 103 -4.59 -19.76 -8.76
C VAL A 103 -4.44 -20.74 -9.90
N ASN A 104 -3.63 -20.40 -10.91
CA ASN A 104 -3.38 -21.25 -12.09
C ASN A 104 -4.69 -21.77 -12.72
N GLY A 105 -5.67 -20.89 -12.89
CA GLY A 105 -7.00 -21.22 -13.43
C GLY A 105 -7.97 -21.92 -12.46
N GLN A 106 -7.53 -22.30 -11.26
CA GLN A 106 -8.38 -22.95 -10.25
C GLN A 106 -8.93 -21.92 -9.27
N VAL A 107 -10.25 -21.95 -9.07
CA VAL A 107 -10.92 -21.06 -8.11
C VAL A 107 -10.64 -21.52 -6.69
N TYR A 108 -10.22 -20.58 -5.85
CA TYR A 108 -10.02 -20.75 -4.43
C TYR A 108 -11.06 -19.94 -3.66
N VAL A 109 -11.80 -20.62 -2.78
CA VAL A 109 -12.77 -20.05 -1.85
C VAL A 109 -12.55 -20.65 -0.46
N ASP A 110 -12.90 -19.92 0.59
CA ASP A 110 -12.78 -20.41 1.96
C ASP A 110 -14.15 -20.89 2.47
N PRO A 111 -14.27 -22.12 3.00
CA PRO A 111 -15.54 -22.64 3.48
C PRO A 111 -16.05 -21.93 4.75
N GLU A 112 -15.20 -21.21 5.48
CA GLU A 112 -15.57 -20.56 6.75
C GLU A 112 -16.17 -19.16 6.54
N GLY A 113 -16.11 -18.62 5.32
CA GLY A 113 -16.75 -17.36 4.98
C GLY A 113 -16.29 -16.77 3.66
N ARG A 114 -16.79 -15.57 3.36
CA ARG A 114 -16.43 -14.87 2.13
C ARG A 114 -15.02 -14.32 2.20
N ILE A 115 -14.19 -14.60 1.20
CA ILE A 115 -12.88 -13.95 1.08
C ILE A 115 -13.10 -12.52 0.58
N SER A 116 -12.69 -11.55 1.40
CA SER A 116 -12.97 -10.13 1.21
C SER A 116 -11.77 -9.31 0.75
N GLY A 117 -10.56 -9.88 0.88
CA GLY A 117 -9.32 -9.27 0.40
C GLY A 117 -8.18 -10.28 0.39
N CYS A 118 -7.19 -10.04 -0.47
CA CYS A 118 -5.96 -10.83 -0.52
C CYS A 118 -4.76 -9.95 -0.89
N ALA A 119 -3.58 -10.40 -0.49
CA ALA A 119 -2.30 -9.90 -0.94
C ALA A 119 -1.43 -11.10 -1.29
N TYR A 120 -0.69 -11.01 -2.40
CA TYR A 120 0.10 -12.14 -2.88
C TYR A 120 1.44 -11.69 -3.42
N ASP A 121 2.42 -12.56 -3.30
CA ASP A 121 3.75 -12.39 -3.86
C ASP A 121 3.97 -13.44 -4.96
N VAL A 122 4.11 -12.99 -6.20
CA VAL A 122 4.35 -13.89 -7.34
C VAL A 122 5.72 -14.57 -7.26
N MET A 123 6.70 -13.97 -6.56
CA MET A 123 8.06 -14.50 -6.45
C MET A 123 8.10 -15.73 -5.55
N THR A 124 7.39 -15.73 -4.44
CA THR A 124 7.30 -16.86 -3.50
C THR A 124 6.08 -17.75 -3.73
N GLY A 125 5.03 -17.21 -4.36
CA GLY A 125 3.70 -17.79 -4.44
C GLY A 125 2.89 -17.61 -3.15
N ASP A 126 3.40 -16.89 -2.15
CA ASP A 126 2.71 -16.67 -0.88
C ASP A 126 1.46 -15.83 -1.07
N ILE A 127 0.39 -16.22 -0.39
CA ILE A 127 -0.92 -15.56 -0.45
C ILE A 127 -1.42 -15.41 0.97
N GLY A 128 -1.62 -14.16 1.39
CA GLY A 128 -2.38 -13.84 2.58
C GLY A 128 -3.77 -13.38 2.18
N TYR A 129 -4.79 -13.84 2.88
CA TYR A 129 -6.17 -13.45 2.61
C TYR A 129 -7.01 -13.26 3.88
N ALA A 130 -8.07 -12.46 3.73
CA ALA A 130 -9.03 -12.11 4.77
C ALA A 130 -10.36 -12.81 4.52
N VAL A 131 -10.84 -13.57 5.51
CA VAL A 131 -12.14 -14.22 5.51
C VAL A 131 -13.08 -13.44 6.42
N SER A 132 -14.19 -12.95 5.88
CA SER A 132 -15.19 -12.22 6.67
C SER A 132 -16.11 -13.17 7.41
N ALA A 133 -16.14 -13.04 8.73
CA ALA A 133 -17.14 -13.61 9.62
C ALA A 133 -18.07 -12.50 10.15
N PRO A 134 -19.23 -12.82 10.77
CA PRO A 134 -20.22 -11.82 11.16
C PRO A 134 -19.71 -10.70 12.10
N SER A 135 -18.71 -10.98 12.93
CA SER A 135 -18.17 -10.02 13.91
C SER A 135 -16.63 -9.92 13.90
N SER A 136 -15.97 -10.62 12.98
CA SER A 136 -14.51 -10.68 12.90
C SER A 136 -14.03 -10.92 11.46
N VAL A 137 -12.74 -10.70 11.25
CA VAL A 137 -12.05 -11.04 10.02
C VAL A 137 -10.92 -12.00 10.37
N GLU A 138 -10.96 -13.19 9.82
CA GLU A 138 -9.86 -14.14 9.97
C GLU A 138 -8.80 -13.87 8.91
N ILE A 139 -7.53 -13.96 9.33
CA ILE A 139 -6.38 -13.73 8.47
C ILE A 139 -5.66 -15.06 8.31
N LYS A 140 -5.59 -15.53 7.07
CA LYS A 140 -5.03 -16.83 6.71
C LYS A 140 -3.94 -16.67 5.67
N LEU A 141 -2.96 -17.58 5.71
CA LEU A 141 -1.89 -17.70 4.73
C LEU A 141 -2.01 -19.02 3.98
N THR A 142 -1.71 -19.01 2.70
CA THR A 142 -1.52 -20.19 1.86
C THR A 142 -0.44 -19.91 0.82
N ARG A 143 -0.16 -20.89 -0.02
CA ARG A 143 0.76 -20.73 -1.14
C ARG A 143 0.15 -21.27 -2.42
N GLY A 144 0.18 -20.45 -3.46
CA GLY A 144 -0.36 -20.81 -4.76
C GLY A 144 0.33 -22.03 -5.36
N GLY A 145 -0.46 -22.90 -5.98
CA GLY A 145 0.04 -24.15 -6.57
C GLY A 145 0.34 -25.26 -5.56
N THR A 146 -0.04 -25.09 -4.28
CA THR A 146 0.10 -26.12 -3.24
C THR A 146 -1.25 -26.65 -2.77
N SER A 147 -1.27 -27.89 -2.26
CA SER A 147 -2.45 -28.49 -1.62
C SER A 147 -2.43 -28.37 -0.10
N VAL A 148 -1.60 -27.48 0.45
CA VAL A 148 -1.45 -27.31 1.89
C VAL A 148 -2.67 -26.57 2.43
N GLN A 149 -3.19 -27.05 3.56
CA GLN A 149 -4.29 -26.38 4.26
C GLN A 149 -3.86 -24.95 4.63
N PRO A 150 -4.71 -23.94 4.41
CA PRO A 150 -4.40 -22.58 4.80
C PRO A 150 -4.15 -22.48 6.31
N LEU A 151 -3.17 -21.66 6.68
CA LEU A 151 -2.75 -21.42 8.05
C LEU A 151 -3.42 -20.14 8.56
N GLN A 152 -4.30 -20.25 9.56
CA GLN A 152 -4.80 -19.07 10.27
C GLN A 152 -3.69 -18.50 11.16
N ILE A 153 -3.43 -17.20 10.99
CA ILE A 153 -2.36 -16.50 11.70
C ILE A 153 -2.89 -15.45 12.68
N ALA A 154 -4.09 -14.92 12.45
CA ALA A 154 -4.69 -13.92 13.30
C ALA A 154 -6.21 -13.80 13.08
N THR A 155 -6.86 -13.16 14.04
CA THR A 155 -8.26 -12.72 13.96
C THR A 155 -8.31 -11.23 14.28
N ALA A 156 -8.95 -10.45 13.40
CA ALA A 156 -9.19 -9.03 13.58
C ALA A 156 -10.64 -8.78 13.98
N THR A 157 -10.85 -8.04 15.06
CA THR A 157 -12.16 -7.69 15.60
C THR A 157 -12.28 -6.17 15.65
N GLN A 158 -13.39 -5.64 15.15
CA GLN A 158 -13.66 -4.21 15.27
C GLN A 158 -14.16 -3.89 16.67
N MET A 159 -13.56 -2.89 17.28
CA MET A 159 -13.91 -2.39 18.61
C MET A 159 -15.07 -1.39 18.54
N PRO A 160 -15.79 -1.14 19.65
CA PRO A 160 -16.91 -0.19 19.68
C PRO A 160 -16.55 1.25 19.26
N ASP A 161 -15.29 1.64 19.42
CA ASP A 161 -14.75 2.94 19.02
C ASP A 161 -14.36 3.02 17.53
N GLY A 162 -14.59 1.93 16.78
CA GLY A 162 -14.25 1.79 15.38
C GLY A 162 -12.79 1.38 15.11
N SER A 163 -11.96 1.27 16.15
CA SER A 163 -10.60 0.73 16.03
C SER A 163 -10.61 -0.78 15.79
N TRP A 164 -9.44 -1.34 15.47
CA TRP A 164 -9.25 -2.77 15.23
C TRP A 164 -8.32 -3.36 16.28
N GLN A 165 -8.73 -4.50 16.83
CA GLN A 165 -7.87 -5.39 17.58
C GLN A 165 -7.54 -6.61 16.72
N VAL A 166 -6.25 -6.87 16.51
CA VAL A 166 -5.75 -8.05 15.81
C VAL A 166 -5.06 -8.96 16.83
N ALA A 167 -5.64 -10.13 17.08
CA ALA A 167 -5.08 -11.16 17.95
C ALA A 167 -4.46 -12.27 17.09
N THR A 168 -3.17 -12.57 17.29
CA THR A 168 -2.50 -13.67 16.60
C THR A 168 -2.94 -15.01 17.18
N THR A 169 -2.82 -16.09 16.40
CA THR A 169 -3.06 -17.46 16.92
C THR A 169 -2.07 -17.88 18.00
N SER A 170 -0.92 -17.19 18.07
CA SER A 170 0.06 -17.28 19.17
C SER A 170 -0.27 -16.45 20.41
N GLY A 171 -1.40 -15.74 20.43
CA GLY A 171 -1.90 -14.98 21.59
C GLY A 171 -1.38 -13.56 21.73
N LYS A 172 -0.64 -13.03 20.74
CA LYS A 172 -0.19 -11.62 20.76
C LYS A 172 -1.30 -10.71 20.25
N ILE A 173 -1.36 -9.49 20.77
CA ILE A 173 -2.42 -8.54 20.44
C ILE A 173 -1.82 -7.23 19.91
N MET A 174 -2.35 -6.76 18.79
CA MET A 174 -2.05 -5.45 18.20
C MET A 174 -3.34 -4.66 18.08
N ASN A 175 -3.34 -3.40 18.53
CA ASN A 175 -4.49 -2.51 18.38
C ASN A 175 -4.10 -1.37 17.44
N GLY A 176 -5.01 -0.98 16.55
CA GLY A 176 -4.75 0.05 15.55
C GLY A 176 -6.01 0.64 14.92
N THR A 177 -5.83 1.66 14.10
CA THR A 177 -6.91 2.30 13.35
C THR A 177 -7.29 1.53 12.08
N GLY A 178 -6.49 0.54 11.70
CA GLY A 178 -6.70 -0.32 10.53
C GLY A 178 -5.58 -1.35 10.40
N PHE A 179 -5.79 -2.36 9.55
CA PHE A 179 -4.82 -3.41 9.27
C PHE A 179 -4.77 -3.77 7.77
N ALA A 180 -3.70 -4.38 7.29
CA ALA A 180 -3.60 -4.94 5.95
C ALA A 180 -3.10 -6.37 6.03
N VAL A 181 -3.69 -7.26 5.22
CA VAL A 181 -3.15 -8.60 5.03
C VAL A 181 -1.92 -8.51 4.12
N LEU A 182 -0.88 -9.26 4.45
CA LEU A 182 0.35 -9.40 3.69
C LEU A 182 0.48 -10.87 3.24
N PRO A 183 1.23 -11.18 2.16
CA PRO A 183 1.51 -12.56 1.76
C PRO A 183 2.10 -13.42 2.88
N ASP A 184 2.85 -12.80 3.79
CA ASP A 184 3.60 -13.45 4.85
C ASP A 184 3.17 -13.00 6.26
N GLY A 185 2.02 -12.35 6.40
CA GLY A 185 1.63 -11.80 7.70
C GLY A 185 0.49 -10.77 7.69
N VAL A 186 0.53 -9.88 8.68
CA VAL A 186 -0.41 -8.76 8.82
C VAL A 186 0.31 -7.49 9.27
N LEU A 187 -0.11 -6.36 8.73
CA LEU A 187 0.31 -5.03 9.15
C LEU A 187 -0.82 -4.34 9.91
N VAL A 188 -0.55 -3.73 11.05
CA VAL A 188 -1.53 -2.97 11.85
C VAL A 188 -1.03 -1.54 12.00
N SER A 189 -1.78 -0.57 11.50
CA SER A 189 -1.45 0.86 11.61
C SER A 189 -2.03 1.49 12.86
N ARG A 190 -1.27 2.34 13.55
CA ARG A 190 -1.73 3.16 14.68
C ARG A 190 -1.03 4.52 14.67
N GLY A 191 -1.63 5.51 13.99
CA GLY A 191 -1.09 6.87 13.93
C GLY A 191 0.28 6.92 13.24
N THR A 192 1.33 7.24 14.00
CA THR A 192 2.73 7.35 13.54
C THR A 192 3.56 6.09 13.79
N VAL A 193 2.91 4.95 14.06
CA VAL A 193 3.57 3.65 14.18
C VAL A 193 2.74 2.60 13.44
N ALA A 194 3.40 1.58 12.92
CA ALA A 194 2.77 0.35 12.48
C ALA A 194 3.43 -0.88 13.11
N PHE A 195 2.68 -1.97 13.19
CA PHE A 195 3.13 -3.26 13.71
C PHE A 195 3.01 -4.28 12.59
N ARG A 196 4.11 -4.96 12.24
CA ARG A 196 4.06 -6.10 11.33
C ARG A 196 4.18 -7.37 12.15
N TYR A 197 3.26 -8.29 11.96
CA TYR A 197 3.37 -9.65 12.47
C TYR A 197 3.71 -10.59 11.32
N THR A 198 4.77 -11.39 11.51
CA THR A 198 5.16 -12.48 10.61
C THR A 198 5.25 -13.78 11.41
N PRO A 199 4.58 -14.87 10.98
CA PRO A 199 4.68 -16.19 11.59
C PRO A 199 6.11 -16.62 11.92
N GLY A 200 6.36 -17.01 13.17
CA GLY A 200 7.68 -17.47 13.64
C GLY A 200 8.68 -16.35 13.94
N LYS A 201 8.45 -15.13 13.45
CA LYS A 201 9.27 -13.94 13.74
C LYS A 201 8.65 -13.02 14.79
N GLY A 202 7.34 -13.14 15.03
CA GLY A 202 6.63 -12.31 15.98
C GLY A 202 6.31 -10.92 15.42
N ILE A 203 6.24 -9.93 16.32
CA ILE A 203 5.82 -8.56 15.99
C ILE A 203 7.07 -7.67 15.89
N SER A 204 7.21 -6.99 14.76
CA SER A 204 8.19 -5.91 14.55
C SER A 204 7.50 -4.55 14.53
N ASN A 205 8.09 -3.58 15.21
CA ASN A 205 7.61 -2.20 15.20
C ASN A 205 8.20 -1.46 13.99
N ILE A 206 7.35 -0.74 13.27
CA ILE A 206 7.71 0.13 12.15
C ILE A 206 7.49 1.57 12.60
N THR A 207 8.58 2.29 12.83
CA THR A 207 8.55 3.69 13.24
C THR A 207 8.32 4.57 12.02
N VAL A 208 7.23 5.34 12.03
CA VAL A 208 6.96 6.31 10.95
C VAL A 208 7.65 7.63 11.29
N PRO A 209 8.43 8.21 10.37
CA PRO A 209 9.09 9.50 10.57
C PRO A 209 8.10 10.60 10.94
N LYS A 210 8.58 11.57 11.75
CA LYS A 210 7.80 12.76 12.11
C LYS A 210 7.33 13.47 10.83
N GLY A 211 6.08 13.94 10.85
CA GLY A 211 5.47 14.58 9.69
C GLY A 211 4.90 13.62 8.65
N TYR A 212 4.94 12.31 8.89
CA TYR A 212 4.29 11.30 8.04
C TYR A 212 3.31 10.42 8.82
N VAL A 213 2.44 9.75 8.08
CA VAL A 213 1.72 8.54 8.51
C VAL A 213 1.71 7.52 7.38
N LEU A 214 1.17 6.32 7.63
CA LEU A 214 0.87 5.37 6.55
C LEU A 214 -0.23 5.91 5.64
N ALA A 215 0.00 5.80 4.33
CA ALA A 215 -1.03 6.08 3.34
C ALA A 215 -2.19 5.08 3.49
N ALA A 216 -3.42 5.58 3.34
CA ALA A 216 -4.64 4.77 3.52
C ALA A 216 -4.76 3.65 2.48
N PHE A 217 -4.20 3.86 1.29
CA PHE A 217 -4.13 2.86 0.23
C PHE A 217 -2.67 2.61 -0.10
N GLN A 218 -2.34 1.35 -0.34
CA GLN A 218 -1.00 0.90 -0.65
C GLN A 218 -1.11 0.18 -1.99
N HIS A 219 -0.50 0.64 -3.09
CA HIS A 219 -0.64 -0.09 -4.35
C HIS A 219 0.40 -1.21 -4.52
N GLY A 220 1.48 -1.20 -3.74
CA GLY A 220 2.46 -2.29 -3.74
C GLY A 220 2.28 -3.25 -2.60
N ASN A 221 3.04 -4.33 -2.66
CA ASN A 221 3.03 -5.39 -1.66
C ASN A 221 4.10 -5.14 -0.59
N VAL A 222 3.68 -4.67 0.59
CA VAL A 222 4.57 -4.39 1.73
C VAL A 222 5.28 -5.66 2.22
N GLY A 223 4.60 -6.81 2.18
CA GLY A 223 5.15 -8.07 2.65
C GLY A 223 6.33 -8.53 1.79
N ALA A 224 6.14 -8.50 0.46
CA ALA A 224 7.13 -8.91 -0.54
C ALA A 224 8.29 -7.91 -0.66
N THR A 225 7.99 -6.61 -0.74
CA THR A 225 9.01 -5.59 -1.02
C THR A 225 9.73 -5.09 0.22
N GLY A 226 9.09 -5.21 1.39
CA GLY A 226 9.56 -4.55 2.61
C GLY A 226 9.37 -3.03 2.63
N TYR A 227 8.66 -2.45 1.64
CA TYR A 227 8.39 -1.01 1.55
C TYR A 227 6.93 -0.68 1.85
N VAL A 228 6.71 0.41 2.58
CA VAL A 228 5.38 0.98 2.87
C VAL A 228 5.28 2.41 2.34
N LEU A 229 4.14 2.76 1.75
CA LEU A 229 3.85 4.11 1.32
C LEU A 229 3.39 4.96 2.51
N LEU A 230 4.06 6.08 2.67
CA LEU A 230 3.74 7.12 3.63
C LEU A 230 3.12 8.31 2.91
N GLU A 231 2.26 9.02 3.64
CA GLU A 231 1.74 10.33 3.23
C GLU A 231 2.10 11.38 4.27
N LYS A 232 2.41 12.60 3.81
CA LYS A 232 2.66 13.74 4.71
C LYS A 232 1.44 14.00 5.59
N SER A 233 1.72 14.24 6.87
CA SER A 233 0.75 14.61 7.89
C SER A 233 0.86 16.10 8.17
N TYR A 234 -0.16 16.85 7.78
CA TYR A 234 -0.23 18.30 8.01
C TYR A 234 -0.92 18.66 9.34
N ALA A 235 -1.34 17.66 10.13
CA ALA A 235 -2.10 17.86 11.36
C ALA A 235 -1.30 18.49 12.53
N ASN A 236 0.03 18.64 12.40
CA ASN A 236 0.92 19.09 13.49
C ASN A 236 1.85 20.26 13.10
N GLN A 237 1.51 21.07 12.09
CA GLN A 237 2.31 22.25 11.74
C GLN A 237 2.04 23.49 12.63
N GLN A 238 1.43 23.30 13.81
CA GLN A 238 1.13 24.40 14.76
C GLN A 238 2.24 24.68 15.79
N ALA A 239 3.42 24.04 15.71
CA ALA A 239 4.54 24.37 16.59
C ALA A 239 5.85 24.32 15.81
N SER A 240 6.27 25.51 15.38
CA SER A 240 7.64 25.95 15.05
C SER A 240 7.61 26.82 13.81
N GLN A 241 7.18 28.06 14.04
CA GLN A 241 7.50 29.18 13.18
C GLN A 241 9.03 29.31 13.16
N GLY A 242 9.64 28.96 12.03
CA GLY A 242 11.02 29.31 11.67
C GLY A 242 12.15 28.75 12.54
N ASP A 243 12.51 27.47 12.36
CA ASP A 243 13.94 27.05 12.41
C ASP A 243 14.15 25.56 12.07
N ASP A 244 13.13 24.71 12.20
CA ASP A 244 13.36 23.26 12.38
C ASP A 244 13.25 22.39 11.11
N LEU A 245 13.22 23.01 9.92
CA LEU A 245 13.10 22.29 8.63
C LEU A 245 14.38 22.30 7.77
N MET A 246 15.38 23.12 8.11
CA MET A 246 16.66 23.19 7.39
C MET A 246 17.78 22.34 8.02
N GLY A 247 17.55 21.79 9.22
CA GLY A 247 18.52 20.96 9.96
C GLY A 247 18.52 19.49 9.54
N ASP A 248 17.33 18.88 9.47
CA ASP A 248 17.18 17.42 9.30
C ASP A 248 17.06 16.95 7.83
N ILE A 249 17.00 17.91 6.88
CA ILE A 249 17.10 17.60 5.44
C ILE A 249 18.57 17.33 5.02
N ARG A 250 19.56 17.56 5.89
CA ARG A 250 20.99 17.33 5.54
C ARG A 250 21.39 15.85 5.43
N SER A 251 20.53 14.91 5.81
CA SER A 251 20.71 13.47 5.50
C SER A 251 19.86 12.99 4.29
N LEU A 252 18.98 13.84 3.78
CA LEU A 252 18.22 13.62 2.55
C LEU A 252 19.00 14.31 1.42
N GLY A 253 19.80 13.53 0.70
CA GLY A 253 20.62 14.02 -0.41
C GLY A 253 19.82 14.92 -1.36
N SER A 254 20.09 16.23 -1.28
CA SER A 254 19.85 17.29 -2.26
C SER A 254 18.69 17.07 -3.24
N ILE A 255 17.48 17.49 -2.87
CA ILE A 255 16.51 18.01 -3.85
C ILE A 255 15.91 19.29 -3.28
N VAL A 256 16.64 20.39 -3.43
CA VAL A 256 16.09 21.73 -3.33
C VAL A 256 15.30 21.97 -4.62
N GLY A 257 13.98 22.00 -4.53
CA GLY A 257 13.10 22.29 -5.66
C GLY A 257 11.91 23.10 -5.20
N ILE A 258 12.03 24.43 -5.23
CA ILE A 258 10.89 25.35 -5.13
C ILE A 258 9.89 24.96 -6.22
N GLY A 259 8.75 24.38 -5.84
CA GLY A 259 7.70 23.94 -6.76
C GLY A 259 7.44 22.42 -6.85
N LYS A 260 8.20 21.57 -6.14
CA LYS A 260 7.87 20.13 -6.03
C LYS A 260 6.86 19.88 -4.91
N LYS A 261 5.82 19.10 -5.20
CA LYS A 261 4.79 18.65 -4.26
C LYS A 261 5.10 17.19 -3.90
N GLU A 262 6.01 17.00 -2.95
CA GLU A 262 6.47 15.67 -2.52
C GLU A 262 5.70 15.19 -1.30
N ASP A 263 4.43 14.85 -1.48
CA ASP A 263 3.54 14.53 -0.35
C ASP A 263 3.52 13.03 0.00
N TYR A 264 4.19 12.21 -0.81
CA TYR A 264 4.28 10.76 -0.64
C TYR A 264 5.73 10.29 -0.68
N ALA A 265 6.03 9.28 0.15
CA ALA A 265 7.33 8.62 0.17
C ALA A 265 7.18 7.12 0.43
N LEU A 266 8.00 6.29 -0.21
CA LEU A 266 8.16 4.89 0.18
C LEU A 266 9.21 4.81 1.27
N MET A 267 8.92 4.04 2.31
CA MET A 267 9.83 3.79 3.41
C MET A 267 10.18 2.31 3.48
N ASN A 268 11.47 2.00 3.54
CA ASN A 268 11.93 0.66 3.89
C ASN A 268 11.57 0.38 5.36
N THR A 269 10.79 -0.67 5.61
CA THR A 269 10.26 -0.98 6.95
C THR A 269 11.31 -1.48 7.93
N SER A 270 12.49 -1.90 7.44
CA SER A 270 13.60 -2.38 8.27
C SER A 270 14.65 -1.30 8.52
N THR A 271 14.97 -0.49 7.51
CA THR A 271 16.05 0.52 7.61
C THR A 271 15.54 1.92 7.87
N GLY A 272 14.25 2.20 7.63
CA GLY A 272 13.68 3.56 7.68
C GLY A 272 14.07 4.44 6.50
N GLN A 273 14.82 3.92 5.52
CA GLN A 273 15.22 4.67 4.32
C GLN A 273 13.99 5.14 3.53
N LEU A 274 14.00 6.41 3.11
CA LEU A 274 12.89 7.05 2.39
C LEU A 274 13.23 7.33 0.93
N TYR A 275 12.25 7.12 0.06
CA TYR A 275 12.23 7.56 -1.34
C TYR A 275 11.00 8.43 -1.59
N SER A 276 11.19 9.73 -1.75
CA SER A 276 10.12 10.69 -2.01
C SER A 276 9.70 10.70 -3.48
N PHE A 277 8.41 10.95 -3.73
CA PHE A 277 7.84 11.10 -5.07
C PHE A 277 7.23 12.48 -5.22
N ASN A 278 7.43 13.15 -6.37
CA ASN A 278 6.77 14.41 -6.70
C ASN A 278 5.31 14.15 -7.12
N VAL A 279 4.53 13.68 -6.16
CA VAL A 279 3.10 13.39 -6.22
C VAL A 279 2.41 14.21 -5.13
N ASP A 280 1.42 14.99 -5.55
CA ASP A 280 0.67 15.88 -4.68
C ASP A 280 -0.53 15.21 -4.01
N ILE A 281 -0.89 15.68 -2.82
CA ILE A 281 -2.02 15.16 -2.04
C ILE A 281 -3.39 15.60 -2.57
N GLU A 282 -3.46 16.60 -3.46
CA GLU A 282 -4.73 17.23 -3.87
C GLU A 282 -5.67 16.26 -4.61
N GLY A 283 -5.12 15.22 -5.25
CA GLY A 283 -5.87 14.18 -5.94
C GLY A 283 -6.49 13.10 -5.02
N LYS A 284 -6.20 13.10 -3.71
CA LYS A 284 -6.73 12.14 -2.73
C LYS A 284 -8.24 12.24 -2.50
N GLN A 285 -8.84 13.40 -2.80
CA GLN A 285 -10.26 13.70 -2.56
C GLN A 285 -11.20 12.94 -3.51
N GLY A 286 -10.68 12.39 -4.61
CA GLY A 286 -11.47 11.67 -5.60
C GLY A 286 -11.66 10.19 -5.24
N SER A 287 -12.69 9.57 -5.81
CA SER A 287 -12.82 8.12 -5.84
C SER A 287 -11.59 7.48 -6.52
N LEU A 288 -11.22 6.26 -6.11
CA LEU A 288 -10.17 5.49 -6.78
C LEU A 288 -10.48 5.33 -8.28
N PHE A 289 -11.76 5.23 -8.64
CA PHE A 289 -12.20 5.09 -10.02
C PHE A 289 -12.99 6.32 -10.45
N THR A 290 -12.90 6.65 -11.73
CA THR A 290 -13.78 7.61 -12.39
C THR A 290 -15.23 7.09 -12.43
N ARG A 291 -16.18 7.95 -12.80
CA ARG A 291 -17.59 7.56 -12.94
C ARG A 291 -17.80 6.41 -13.94
N ASP A 292 -16.94 6.33 -14.95
CA ASP A 292 -17.00 5.32 -16.01
C ASP A 292 -16.17 4.07 -15.65
N ASN A 293 -15.86 3.87 -14.35
CA ASN A 293 -15.12 2.75 -13.79
C ASN A 293 -13.65 2.62 -14.27
N GLY A 294 -13.12 3.63 -14.97
CA GLY A 294 -11.69 3.73 -15.29
C GLY A 294 -10.85 4.22 -14.09
N GLN A 295 -9.54 4.01 -14.11
CA GLN A 295 -8.63 4.49 -13.07
C GLN A 295 -8.66 6.02 -12.95
N ASN A 296 -8.77 6.54 -11.73
CA ASN A 296 -8.65 7.97 -11.50
C ASN A 296 -7.17 8.35 -11.34
N MET A 297 -6.53 8.75 -12.44
CA MET A 297 -5.10 9.11 -12.46
C MET A 297 -4.73 10.31 -11.60
N GLN A 298 -5.69 11.08 -11.07
CA GLN A 298 -5.42 12.10 -10.06
C GLN A 298 -5.11 11.47 -8.70
N HIS A 299 -5.69 10.31 -8.39
CA HIS A 299 -5.53 9.65 -7.11
C HIS A 299 -4.17 8.95 -7.02
N TYR A 300 -3.41 9.20 -5.95
CA TYR A 300 -2.04 8.69 -5.76
C TYR A 300 -1.92 7.16 -5.90
N PHE A 301 -2.96 6.42 -5.52
CA PHE A 301 -3.03 4.97 -5.66
C PHE A 301 -2.70 4.48 -7.08
N TRP A 302 -3.14 5.20 -8.12
CA TRP A 302 -2.84 4.83 -9.51
C TRP A 302 -1.58 5.50 -10.06
N ARG A 303 -0.84 6.23 -9.22
CA ARG A 303 0.36 6.98 -9.60
C ARG A 303 1.63 6.37 -9.01
N ILE A 304 1.55 5.55 -7.97
CA ILE A 304 2.73 5.00 -7.29
C ILE A 304 2.54 3.50 -7.10
N TYR A 305 3.34 2.73 -7.82
CA TYR A 305 3.40 1.27 -7.76
C TYR A 305 4.76 0.87 -7.21
N TRP A 306 4.83 -0.19 -6.41
CA TRP A 306 6.10 -0.81 -6.05
C TRP A 306 5.94 -2.31 -5.96
N LEU A 307 6.87 -3.02 -6.60
CA LEU A 307 6.77 -4.45 -6.86
C LEU A 307 8.14 -5.08 -6.62
N ASP A 308 8.15 -6.30 -6.10
CA ASP A 308 9.39 -7.06 -5.97
C ASP A 308 9.72 -7.71 -7.32
N THR A 309 10.99 -7.77 -7.71
CA THR A 309 11.39 -8.35 -9.01
C THR A 309 12.59 -9.27 -8.80
N PRO A 310 12.97 -10.13 -9.78
CA PRO A 310 14.18 -10.95 -9.66
C PRO A 310 15.46 -10.14 -9.39
N SER A 311 15.50 -8.87 -9.81
CA SER A 311 16.64 -7.95 -9.58
C SER A 311 16.51 -7.14 -8.29
N GLY A 312 15.45 -7.34 -7.52
CA GLY A 312 15.10 -6.57 -6.33
C GLY A 312 13.89 -5.64 -6.54
N PRO A 313 13.43 -4.98 -5.46
CA PRO A 313 12.23 -4.18 -5.49
C PRO A 313 12.41 -2.89 -6.29
N ILE A 314 11.42 -2.58 -7.13
CA ILE A 314 11.36 -1.34 -7.90
C ILE A 314 10.09 -0.56 -7.58
N ALA A 315 10.11 0.75 -7.82
CA ALA A 315 8.93 1.59 -7.88
C ALA A 315 8.72 2.15 -9.28
N VAL A 316 7.45 2.20 -9.71
CA VAL A 316 7.00 2.91 -10.91
C VAL A 316 6.11 4.06 -10.47
N SER A 317 6.44 5.28 -10.87
CA SER A 317 5.76 6.49 -10.38
C SER A 317 5.41 7.48 -11.49
N LEU A 318 4.19 8.03 -11.43
CA LEU A 318 3.70 9.10 -12.28
C LEU A 318 3.76 10.45 -11.54
N GLU A 319 4.80 11.22 -11.83
CA GLU A 319 5.23 12.39 -11.07
C GLU A 319 5.12 13.69 -11.90
N ASP A 320 5.49 14.81 -11.27
CA ASP A 320 5.62 16.12 -11.91
C ASP A 320 4.33 16.62 -12.57
N GLY A 321 3.19 16.42 -11.89
CA GLY A 321 1.88 16.75 -12.44
C GLY A 321 1.50 15.85 -13.62
N GLN A 322 1.80 14.55 -13.50
CA GLN A 322 1.56 13.51 -14.50
C GLN A 322 2.39 13.62 -15.78
N ARG A 323 3.48 14.38 -15.78
CA ARG A 323 4.30 14.56 -17.00
C ARG A 323 5.36 13.49 -17.19
N HIS A 324 5.79 12.85 -16.11
CA HIS A 324 6.90 11.90 -16.16
C HIS A 324 6.51 10.58 -15.50
N VAL A 325 6.82 9.49 -16.19
CA VAL A 325 6.83 8.16 -15.59
C VAL A 325 8.26 7.80 -15.27
N TYR A 326 8.54 7.55 -14.01
CA TYR A 326 9.84 7.11 -13.52
C TYR A 326 9.82 5.64 -13.15
N ILE A 327 10.98 5.00 -13.27
CA ILE A 327 11.28 3.71 -12.65
C ILE A 327 12.42 3.96 -11.66
N THR A 328 12.27 3.49 -10.42
CA THR A 328 13.24 3.67 -9.34
C THR A 328 13.62 2.32 -8.76
N ASP A 329 14.91 2.04 -8.64
CA ASP A 329 15.45 0.90 -7.92
C ASP A 329 15.44 1.25 -6.44
N LEU A 330 14.71 0.47 -5.64
CA LEU A 330 14.55 0.75 -4.22
C LEU A 330 15.71 0.25 -3.38
N ASN A 331 16.63 -0.55 -3.92
CA ASN A 331 17.87 -0.91 -3.22
C ASN A 331 18.91 0.20 -3.34
N THR A 332 19.03 0.81 -4.51
CA THR A 332 20.11 1.77 -4.81
C THR A 332 19.65 3.23 -4.82
N GLY A 333 18.35 3.47 -5.01
CA GLY A 333 17.79 4.79 -5.25
C GLY A 333 18.03 5.32 -6.67
N LYS A 334 18.59 4.50 -7.58
CA LYS A 334 18.74 4.87 -8.99
C LYS A 334 17.37 5.12 -9.59
N LYS A 335 17.18 6.28 -10.22
CA LYS A 335 15.91 6.68 -10.83
C LYS A 335 16.11 7.01 -12.30
N VAL A 336 15.25 6.52 -13.17
CA VAL A 336 15.30 6.74 -14.63
C VAL A 336 13.96 7.24 -15.14
N VAL A 337 13.96 8.10 -16.17
CA VAL A 337 12.73 8.51 -16.88
C VAL A 337 12.38 7.44 -17.91
N ALA A 338 11.24 6.78 -17.76
CA ALA A 338 10.72 5.86 -18.77
C ALA A 338 9.96 6.61 -19.87
N PHE A 339 9.14 7.60 -19.48
CA PHE A 339 8.35 8.39 -20.42
C PHE A 339 8.21 9.84 -19.96
N SER A 340 8.12 10.76 -20.93
CA SER A 340 7.87 12.19 -20.69
C SER A 340 6.81 12.73 -21.66
N ARG A 341 5.87 13.54 -21.14
CA ARG A 341 4.88 14.26 -21.93
C ARG A 341 4.49 15.58 -21.26
N SER A 342 4.73 16.69 -21.95
CA SER A 342 4.43 18.04 -21.44
C SER A 342 2.94 18.25 -21.11
N LEU A 343 2.04 17.63 -21.89
CA LEU A 343 0.58 17.69 -21.70
C LEU A 343 0.04 16.60 -20.74
N GLY A 344 0.92 15.90 -20.03
CA GLY A 344 0.57 14.85 -19.06
C GLY A 344 0.30 13.49 -19.69
N VAL A 345 0.46 12.42 -18.92
CA VAL A 345 0.15 11.04 -19.27
C VAL A 345 -1.28 10.76 -18.82
N SER A 346 -2.14 10.34 -19.75
CA SER A 346 -3.57 10.13 -19.46
C SER A 346 -3.91 8.75 -18.91
N ASP A 347 -2.99 7.79 -19.07
CA ASP A 347 -3.14 6.40 -18.63
C ASP A 347 -1.77 5.77 -18.36
N LEU A 348 -1.66 5.04 -17.25
CA LEU A 348 -0.48 4.25 -16.88
C LEU A 348 -0.96 2.89 -16.40
N SER A 349 -0.56 1.83 -17.11
CA SER A 349 -0.75 0.45 -16.68
C SER A 349 0.59 -0.14 -16.27
N VAL A 350 0.66 -0.73 -15.08
CA VAL A 350 1.81 -1.49 -14.59
C VAL A 350 1.33 -2.91 -14.30
N LYS A 351 2.02 -3.90 -14.87
CA LYS A 351 1.67 -5.31 -14.73
C LYS A 351 2.89 -6.13 -14.37
N GLN A 352 2.72 -7.00 -13.39
CA GLN A 352 3.72 -7.99 -13.04
C GLN A 352 3.31 -9.35 -13.57
N ALA A 353 4.21 -10.00 -14.31
CA ALA A 353 4.05 -11.37 -14.75
C ALA A 353 4.40 -12.36 -13.61
N ASN A 354 4.00 -13.61 -13.78
CA ASN A 354 4.18 -14.68 -12.78
C ASN A 354 5.64 -15.12 -12.55
N ASP A 355 6.56 -14.68 -13.41
CA ASP A 355 8.01 -14.79 -13.28
C ASP A 355 8.65 -13.59 -12.53
N GLY A 356 7.83 -12.59 -12.17
CA GLY A 356 8.26 -11.37 -11.51
C GLY A 356 8.60 -10.21 -12.46
N THR A 357 8.59 -10.43 -13.77
CA THR A 357 8.87 -9.39 -14.77
C THR A 357 7.81 -8.30 -14.69
N VAL A 358 8.24 -7.04 -14.60
CA VAL A 358 7.34 -5.89 -14.54
C VAL A 358 7.34 -5.18 -15.88
N SER A 359 6.17 -5.12 -16.51
CA SER A 359 5.94 -4.35 -17.73
C SER A 359 5.10 -3.11 -17.41
N LEU A 360 5.27 -2.06 -18.21
CA LEU A 360 4.42 -0.88 -18.12
C LEU A 360 4.07 -0.34 -19.50
N SER A 361 2.85 0.18 -19.61
CA SER A 361 2.36 0.84 -20.82
C SER A 361 1.74 2.18 -20.48
N VAL A 362 1.97 3.17 -21.33
CA VAL A 362 1.49 4.54 -21.14
C VAL A 362 0.75 5.03 -22.38
N ARG A 363 -0.27 5.87 -22.18
CA ARG A 363 -0.91 6.60 -23.28
C ARG A 363 -0.37 8.02 -23.38
N LEU A 364 0.28 8.33 -24.50
CA LEU A 364 0.94 9.61 -24.79
C LEU A 364 0.12 10.42 -25.81
N GLY A 365 -1.17 10.60 -25.55
CA GLY A 365 -2.10 11.18 -26.52
C GLY A 365 -2.68 10.12 -27.46
N PHE A 366 -2.30 10.15 -28.74
CA PHE A 366 -2.70 9.14 -29.74
C PHE A 366 -1.75 7.94 -29.78
N ASP A 367 -0.53 8.10 -29.27
CA ASP A 367 0.48 7.05 -29.25
C ASP A 367 0.46 6.26 -27.93
N ARG A 368 1.03 5.06 -27.98
CA ARG A 368 1.30 4.21 -26.80
C ARG A 368 2.79 3.94 -26.68
N GLY A 369 3.31 4.14 -25.48
CA GLY A 369 4.64 3.71 -25.08
C GLY A 369 4.57 2.42 -24.29
N ASN A 370 5.58 1.56 -24.42
CA ASN A 370 5.71 0.33 -23.65
C ASN A 370 7.16 0.12 -23.19
N VAL A 371 7.32 -0.35 -21.95
CA VAL A 371 8.55 -0.97 -21.47
C VAL A 371 8.19 -2.39 -21.06
N ALA A 372 8.79 -3.38 -21.72
CA ALA A 372 8.48 -4.79 -21.52
C ALA A 372 9.05 -5.32 -20.21
N ASP A 373 10.25 -4.88 -19.83
CA ASP A 373 10.92 -5.21 -18.58
C ASP A 373 11.49 -3.94 -17.95
N ALA A 374 10.86 -3.50 -16.87
CA ALA A 374 11.21 -2.30 -16.13
C ALA A 374 12.57 -2.43 -15.42
N SER A 375 12.94 -3.63 -14.97
CA SER A 375 14.22 -3.88 -14.30
C SER A 375 15.37 -3.83 -15.29
N ALA A 376 15.22 -4.46 -16.46
CA ALA A 376 16.20 -4.36 -17.55
C ALA A 376 16.33 -2.90 -18.03
N PHE A 377 15.21 -2.21 -18.28
CA PHE A 377 15.23 -0.80 -18.68
C PHE A 377 15.96 0.07 -17.66
N LEU A 378 15.73 -0.14 -16.37
CA LEU A 378 16.41 0.59 -15.31
C LEU A 378 17.93 0.37 -15.33
N GLN A 379 18.40 -0.84 -15.62
CA GLN A 379 19.83 -1.15 -15.69
C GLN A 379 20.50 -0.47 -16.88
N GLU A 380 19.86 -0.48 -18.04
CA GLU A 380 20.41 0.05 -19.31
C GLU A 380 20.43 1.58 -19.38
N ASN A 381 19.59 2.27 -18.60
CA ASN A 381 19.44 3.72 -18.65
C ASN A 381 20.23 4.43 -17.53
N LYS A 382 20.67 5.67 -17.80
CA LYS A 382 21.42 6.48 -16.84
C LYS A 382 20.50 7.09 -15.78
N ASP A 383 21.06 7.30 -14.59
CA ASP A 383 20.34 7.98 -13.51
C ASP A 383 19.95 9.41 -13.95
N VAL A 384 18.75 9.85 -13.57
CA VAL A 384 18.29 11.23 -13.76
C VAL A 384 19.25 12.24 -13.14
N LYS A 385 19.93 11.89 -12.03
CA LYS A 385 20.95 12.73 -11.39
C LYS A 385 22.15 12.98 -12.31
N GLU A 386 22.59 11.96 -13.06
CA GLU A 386 23.69 12.10 -14.02
C GLU A 386 23.27 12.93 -15.24
N THR A 387 22.02 12.79 -15.65
CA THR A 387 21.48 13.46 -16.84
C THR A 387 21.28 14.96 -16.61
N GLN A 388 20.92 15.36 -15.39
CA GLN A 388 20.79 16.79 -15.00
C GLN A 388 22.15 17.49 -14.94
N ASN A 389 23.17 16.85 -14.37
CA ASN A 389 24.52 17.41 -14.26
C ASN A 389 25.15 17.75 -15.63
N LEU A 390 24.87 16.95 -16.66
CA LEU A 390 25.33 17.23 -18.03
C LEU A 390 24.66 18.47 -18.63
N SER A 391 23.38 18.70 -18.35
CA SER A 391 22.64 19.85 -18.87
C SER A 391 23.08 21.18 -18.25
N ASP A 392 23.48 21.19 -16.98
CA ASP A 392 23.97 22.38 -16.29
C ASP A 392 25.41 22.73 -16.70
N SER A 393 26.26 21.73 -16.95
CA SER A 393 27.63 21.94 -17.46
C SER A 393 27.69 22.51 -18.88
N SER A 394 26.61 22.36 -19.67
CA SER A 394 26.51 22.90 -21.04
C SER A 394 25.99 24.35 -21.10
N LYS A 395 25.61 24.92 -19.95
CA LYS A 395 25.14 26.31 -19.81
C LYS A 395 26.16 27.23 -19.14
N SER A 396 27.40 26.77 -18.99
CA SER A 396 28.53 27.54 -18.42
C SER A 396 29.23 28.38 -19.48
#